data_AF-A0A9N9S3A8-F1
#
_entry.id   AF-A0A9N9S3A8-F1
#
_cell.length_a   1.000
_cell.length_b   1.000
_cell.length_c   1.000
_cell.angle_alpha   90.00
_cell.angle_beta   90.00
_cell.angle_gamma   90.00
#
_symmetry.space_group_name_H-M   'P 1'
#
loop_
_entity.id
_entity.type
_entity.pdbx_description
1 polymer ?
#
loop_
_entity_poly.entity_id
_entity_poly.type
_entity_poly.pdbx_seq_one_letter_code
_entity_poly.pdbx_strand_id
1 'polypeptide(L)'
;MDDFINKEKMFNHAHNISENSGCMWIPFNAGLNQSQLVVSATDGDGGAVCIGRTNFSGELIPGKALIRHSTLHFTHNGQEHRSQNFEVLLNTGGFTWVASSNGSVPPQAVVGGRASNGETLYVGRAKHLHLTIPGKIHPSHKCAYIGCDNREHSKPTYEVLVRQGSSGWVPPTCPPVNPPIHPPIGGPSNAQWVHFYPGAPWPGNAVIGGVYREGGQRKHQYVARKTYLSSVIVGYAYQNGPFYGGLHGKEISSGDFEVLVQNGNVFPHDGF
;
A
#
# COMPACT_ATOMS: atom_id res chain seq x y z
N MET A 1 24.17 -20.66 -21.31
CA MET A 1 25.21 -19.62 -21.09
C MET A 1 24.66 -18.22 -21.33
N ASP A 2 23.79 -18.04 -22.33
CA ASP A 2 23.23 -16.71 -22.69
C ASP A 2 22.32 -16.07 -21.63
N ASP A 3 21.57 -16.86 -20.85
CA ASP A 3 20.67 -16.34 -19.81
C ASP A 3 21.42 -15.74 -18.60
N PHE A 4 22.61 -16.26 -18.30
CA PHE A 4 23.47 -15.74 -17.22
C PHE A 4 24.16 -14.43 -17.64
N ILE A 5 24.67 -14.38 -18.88
CA ILE A 5 25.32 -13.18 -19.44
C ILE A 5 24.31 -12.02 -19.58
N ASN A 6 23.06 -12.32 -19.92
CA ASN A 6 21.99 -11.32 -19.97
C ASN A 6 21.63 -10.79 -18.58
N LYS A 7 21.54 -11.66 -17.56
CA LYS A 7 21.29 -11.24 -16.17
C LYS A 7 22.41 -10.34 -15.64
N GLU A 8 23.66 -10.66 -15.95
CA GLU A 8 24.83 -9.88 -15.52
C GLU A 8 24.91 -8.52 -16.23
N LYS A 9 24.62 -8.46 -17.54
CA LYS A 9 24.52 -7.18 -18.29
C LYS A 9 23.37 -6.31 -17.81
N MET A 10 22.22 -6.91 -17.49
CA MET A 10 21.05 -6.19 -16.95
C MET A 10 21.29 -5.69 -15.52
N PHE A 11 21.96 -6.49 -14.69
CA PHE A 11 22.39 -6.11 -13.34
C PHE A 11 23.38 -4.94 -13.39
N ASN A 12 24.36 -5.00 -14.29
CA ASN A 12 25.35 -3.93 -14.48
C ASN A 12 24.73 -2.64 -15.08
N HIS A 13 23.68 -2.73 -15.88
CA HIS A 13 22.98 -1.54 -16.40
C HIS A 13 22.10 -0.87 -15.33
N ALA A 14 21.43 -1.66 -14.47
CA ALA A 14 20.69 -1.14 -13.32
C ALA A 14 21.60 -0.51 -12.24
N HIS A 15 22.81 -1.08 -12.04
CA HIS A 15 23.86 -0.51 -11.18
C HIS A 15 24.38 0.84 -11.69
N ASN A 16 24.50 1.03 -13.01
CA ASN A 16 24.94 2.32 -13.57
C ASN A 16 23.92 3.46 -13.37
N ILE A 17 22.62 3.15 -13.22
CA ILE A 17 21.59 4.17 -12.92
C ILE A 17 21.64 4.59 -11.44
N SER A 18 22.02 3.69 -10.52
CA SER A 18 22.08 4.02 -9.09
C SER A 18 23.27 4.94 -8.74
N GLU A 19 24.43 4.76 -9.38
CA GLU A 19 25.64 5.57 -9.10
C GLU A 19 25.49 7.06 -9.47
N ASN A 20 24.73 7.38 -10.53
CA ASN A 20 24.54 8.78 -10.97
C ASN A 20 23.36 9.52 -10.30
N SER A 21 22.53 8.81 -9.53
CA SER A 21 21.26 9.35 -8.98
C SER A 21 21.36 9.78 -7.51
N GLY A 22 22.42 9.37 -6.80
CA GLY A 22 22.51 9.53 -5.34
C GLY A 22 21.38 8.83 -4.56
N CYS A 23 20.67 7.90 -5.20
CA CYS A 23 19.59 7.09 -4.63
C CYS A 23 20.04 5.63 -4.61
N MET A 24 19.98 4.97 -3.46
CA MET A 24 20.41 3.58 -3.34
C MET A 24 19.21 2.64 -3.48
N TRP A 25 19.26 1.81 -4.52
CA TRP A 25 18.34 0.71 -4.75
C TRP A 25 19.06 -0.58 -4.44
N ILE A 26 18.43 -1.45 -3.64
CA ILE A 26 18.99 -2.75 -3.29
C ILE A 26 18.01 -3.87 -3.64
N PRO A 27 18.50 -5.06 -4.05
CA PRO A 27 17.65 -6.22 -4.19
C PRO A 27 16.87 -6.48 -2.90
N PHE A 28 15.58 -6.73 -3.03
CA PHE A 28 14.75 -7.04 -1.87
C PHE A 28 15.17 -8.39 -1.27
N ASN A 29 15.25 -8.43 0.06
CA ASN A 29 15.41 -9.63 0.87
C ASN A 29 14.50 -9.51 2.09
N ALA A 30 13.83 -10.61 2.48
CA ALA A 30 12.93 -10.64 3.64
C ALA A 30 13.62 -10.25 4.96
N GLY A 31 14.95 -10.40 5.06
CA GLY A 31 15.74 -10.00 6.23
C GLY A 31 16.11 -8.51 6.29
N LEU A 32 15.70 -7.69 5.31
CA LEU A 32 16.02 -6.25 5.31
C LEU A 32 15.35 -5.51 6.47
N ASN A 33 16.10 -4.61 7.10
CA ASN A 33 15.56 -3.72 8.10
C ASN A 33 14.64 -2.67 7.44
N GLN A 34 13.33 -2.80 7.67
CA GLN A 34 12.32 -1.94 7.05
C GLN A 34 12.46 -0.47 7.44
N SER A 35 13.09 -0.15 8.59
CA SER A 35 13.32 1.25 9.01
C SER A 35 14.26 2.01 8.07
N GLN A 36 14.99 1.30 7.21
CA GLN A 36 15.90 1.88 6.23
C GLN A 36 15.24 2.09 4.86
N LEU A 37 13.94 1.81 4.71
CA LEU A 37 13.24 1.92 3.42
C LEU A 37 12.46 3.23 3.32
N VAL A 38 12.23 3.69 2.09
CA VAL A 38 11.29 4.79 1.83
C VAL A 38 9.87 4.25 1.90
N VAL A 39 9.23 4.48 3.05
CA VAL A 39 7.82 4.13 3.30
C VAL A 39 6.92 5.20 2.69
N SER A 40 5.99 4.78 1.83
CA SER A 40 5.01 5.68 1.20
C SER A 40 3.65 5.62 1.90
N ALA A 41 3.29 4.46 2.44
CA ALA A 41 2.08 4.22 3.19
C ALA A 41 2.23 2.96 4.08
N THR A 42 1.23 2.71 4.91
CA THR A 42 1.04 1.44 5.61
C THR A 42 -0.10 0.70 4.93
N ASP A 43 0.06 -0.59 4.67
CA ASP A 43 -1.05 -1.44 4.24
C ASP A 43 -1.99 -1.73 5.42
N GLY A 44 -3.15 -2.32 5.17
CA GLY A 44 -4.09 -2.60 6.25
C GLY A 44 -3.65 -3.75 7.16
N ASP A 45 -2.60 -4.51 6.80
CA ASP A 45 -2.01 -5.58 7.61
C ASP A 45 -0.91 -5.01 8.54
N GLY A 46 -0.83 -3.68 8.63
CA GLY A 46 0.22 -2.96 9.34
C GLY A 46 1.60 -3.09 8.70
N GLY A 47 1.69 -3.65 7.49
CA GLY A 47 2.90 -3.79 6.70
C GLY A 47 3.28 -2.48 6.01
N ALA A 48 4.58 -2.28 5.80
CA ALA A 48 5.06 -1.11 5.07
C ALA A 48 4.81 -1.27 3.57
N VAL A 49 4.18 -0.25 2.96
CA VAL A 49 4.15 -0.06 1.50
C VAL A 49 5.34 0.82 1.12
N CYS A 50 6.34 0.20 0.54
CA CYS A 50 7.58 0.87 0.14
C CYS A 50 7.62 1.16 -1.36
N ILE A 51 8.60 1.95 -1.77
CA ILE A 51 8.93 2.13 -3.18
C ILE A 51 9.85 0.99 -3.62
N GLY A 52 9.45 0.28 -4.66
CA GLY A 52 10.29 -0.71 -5.32
C GLY A 52 10.26 -0.58 -6.83
N ARG A 53 11.13 -1.33 -7.51
CA ARG A 53 11.18 -1.39 -8.97
C ARG A 53 11.60 -2.77 -9.46
N THR A 54 11.20 -3.13 -10.67
CA THR A 54 11.54 -4.42 -11.28
C THR A 54 11.84 -4.26 -12.77
N ASN A 55 12.63 -5.18 -13.31
CA ASN A 55 12.77 -5.31 -14.76
C ASN A 55 11.61 -6.14 -15.31
N PHE A 56 10.90 -5.60 -16.28
CA PHE A 56 9.81 -6.28 -16.96
C PHE A 56 9.78 -5.89 -18.44
N SER A 57 9.82 -6.88 -19.33
CA SER A 57 9.81 -6.67 -20.79
C SER A 57 10.88 -5.68 -21.29
N GLY A 58 12.07 -5.69 -20.68
CA GLY A 58 13.18 -4.78 -21.03
C GLY A 58 13.05 -3.35 -20.48
N GLU A 59 12.02 -3.07 -19.68
CA GLU A 59 11.83 -1.80 -18.99
C GLU A 59 12.13 -1.94 -17.51
N LEU A 60 12.67 -0.90 -16.90
CA LEU A 60 12.81 -0.80 -15.44
C LEU A 60 11.63 0.01 -14.91
N ILE A 61 10.75 -0.61 -14.14
CA ILE A 61 9.44 -0.04 -13.79
C ILE A 61 9.30 0.08 -12.27
N PRO A 62 9.07 1.29 -11.72
CA PRO A 62 8.78 1.48 -10.30
C PRO A 62 7.32 1.15 -9.96
N GLY A 63 7.07 0.80 -8.69
CA GLY A 63 5.75 0.41 -8.20
C GLY A 63 5.66 0.35 -6.66
N LYS A 64 4.58 -0.25 -6.17
CA LYS A 64 4.29 -0.44 -4.74
C LYS A 64 4.86 -1.78 -4.26
N ALA A 65 5.76 -1.75 -3.29
CA ALA A 65 6.33 -2.95 -2.68
C ALA A 65 5.62 -3.27 -1.36
N LEU A 66 4.94 -4.42 -1.32
CA LEU A 66 4.30 -4.96 -0.12
C LEU A 66 5.31 -5.85 0.59
N ILE A 67 6.04 -5.27 1.55
CA ILE A 67 7.21 -5.94 2.15
C ILE A 67 6.83 -7.22 2.88
N ARG A 68 5.73 -7.19 3.65
CA ARG A 68 5.18 -8.37 4.34
C ARG A 68 4.87 -9.51 3.37
N HIS A 69 4.43 -9.18 2.15
CA HIS A 69 4.06 -10.15 1.12
C HIS A 69 5.20 -10.46 0.14
N SER A 70 6.40 -9.90 0.35
CA SER A 70 7.56 -10.10 -0.53
C SER A 70 7.22 -9.93 -2.02
N THR A 71 6.38 -8.94 -2.34
CA THR A 71 5.83 -8.76 -3.69
C THR A 71 5.82 -7.28 -4.07
N LEU A 72 6.34 -6.97 -5.27
CA LEU A 72 6.16 -5.70 -5.94
C LEU A 72 4.95 -5.78 -6.87
N HIS A 73 4.05 -4.79 -6.78
CA HIS A 73 3.04 -4.53 -7.79
C HIS A 73 3.45 -3.32 -8.62
N PHE A 74 3.37 -3.43 -9.93
CA PHE A 74 3.78 -2.39 -10.88
C PHE A 74 2.84 -2.38 -12.08
N THR A 75 2.82 -1.30 -12.86
CA THR A 75 1.91 -1.19 -13.99
C THR A 75 2.62 -1.29 -15.34
N HIS A 76 2.04 -2.01 -16.29
CA HIS A 76 2.55 -2.12 -17.66
C HIS A 76 1.40 -2.46 -18.62
N ASN A 77 1.34 -1.74 -19.74
CA ASN A 77 0.36 -1.93 -20.82
C ASN A 77 -1.10 -2.06 -20.34
N GLY A 78 -1.56 -1.11 -19.50
CA GLY A 78 -2.96 -1.07 -19.05
C GLY A 78 -3.29 -1.99 -17.87
N GLN A 79 -2.34 -2.81 -17.40
CA GLN A 79 -2.56 -3.78 -16.32
C GLN A 79 -1.61 -3.56 -15.13
N GLU A 80 -2.05 -3.99 -13.95
CA GLU A 80 -1.16 -4.16 -12.80
C GLU A 80 -0.62 -5.59 -12.78
N HIS A 81 0.70 -5.70 -12.73
CA HIS A 81 1.47 -6.94 -12.66
C HIS A 81 2.11 -7.10 -11.29
N ARG A 82 2.59 -8.31 -10.99
CA ARG A 82 3.27 -8.66 -9.74
C ARG A 82 4.62 -9.29 -10.01
N SER A 83 5.61 -9.00 -9.17
CA SER A 83 6.94 -9.61 -9.23
C SER A 83 7.48 -9.87 -7.83
N GLN A 84 8.12 -11.02 -7.64
CA GLN A 84 8.90 -11.35 -6.45
C GLN A 84 10.37 -10.96 -6.58
N ASN A 85 10.82 -10.64 -7.81
CA ASN A 85 12.17 -10.20 -8.10
C ASN A 85 12.17 -8.69 -8.29
N PHE A 86 12.52 -7.95 -7.25
CA PHE A 86 12.50 -6.50 -7.28
C PHE A 86 13.57 -5.89 -6.38
N GLU A 87 13.83 -4.61 -6.60
CA GLU A 87 14.65 -3.78 -5.75
C GLU A 87 13.78 -2.85 -4.93
N VAL A 88 14.26 -2.43 -3.76
CA VAL A 88 13.62 -1.44 -2.89
C VAL A 88 14.51 -0.21 -2.74
N LEU A 89 13.88 0.96 -2.62
CA LEU A 89 14.58 2.22 -2.42
C LEU A 89 14.93 2.41 -0.93
N LEU A 90 16.22 2.62 -0.66
CA LEU A 90 16.69 2.96 0.68
C LEU A 90 16.45 4.44 1.02
N ASN A 91 16.14 4.69 2.28
CA ASN A 91 16.06 6.02 2.86
C ASN A 91 17.46 6.53 3.21
N THR A 92 18.12 7.20 2.26
CA THR A 92 19.52 7.62 2.38
C THR A 92 19.71 9.10 2.78
N GLY A 93 18.75 9.70 3.49
CA GLY A 93 18.94 11.02 4.11
C GLY A 93 18.06 12.16 3.60
N GLY A 94 16.81 11.89 3.20
CA GLY A 94 15.80 12.93 3.01
C GLY A 94 15.09 12.85 1.67
N PHE A 95 13.85 12.35 1.68
CA PHE A 95 12.94 12.39 0.54
C PHE A 95 11.69 13.17 0.92
N THR A 96 11.12 13.87 -0.05
CA THR A 96 9.83 14.54 0.10
C THR A 96 8.95 14.31 -1.13
N TRP A 97 7.65 14.47 -0.94
CA TRP A 97 6.66 14.35 -1.99
C TRP A 97 6.23 15.74 -2.44
N VAL A 98 6.43 16.05 -3.72
CA VAL A 98 6.12 17.36 -4.30
C VAL A 98 4.95 17.22 -5.25
N ALA A 99 3.89 17.99 -5.03
CA ALA A 99 2.72 18.02 -5.91
C ALA A 99 3.14 18.44 -7.34
N SER A 100 2.62 17.74 -8.35
CA SER A 100 2.90 17.99 -9.76
C SER A 100 1.74 17.49 -10.63
N SER A 101 1.79 17.83 -11.92
CA SER A 101 0.76 17.40 -12.86
C SER A 101 1.26 17.43 -14.30
N ASN A 102 0.51 16.76 -15.19
CA ASN A 102 0.62 16.89 -16.64
C ASN A 102 2.03 16.62 -17.20
N GLY A 103 2.75 15.67 -16.61
CA GLY A 103 4.11 15.29 -17.01
C GLY A 103 5.20 16.16 -16.40
N SER A 104 4.85 17.17 -15.61
CA SER A 104 5.82 17.98 -14.86
C SER A 104 6.55 17.11 -13.83
N VAL A 105 7.87 17.28 -13.79
CA VAL A 105 8.78 16.60 -12.87
C VAL A 105 9.73 17.66 -12.30
N PRO A 106 9.75 17.88 -10.97
CA PRO A 106 10.64 18.85 -10.34
C PRO A 106 12.11 18.41 -10.40
N PRO A 107 13.06 19.35 -10.22
CA PRO A 107 14.48 19.01 -10.05
C PRO A 107 14.69 18.00 -8.92
N GLN A 108 15.73 17.17 -9.03
CA GLN A 108 16.08 16.14 -8.04
C GLN A 108 15.00 15.05 -7.84
N ALA A 109 14.07 14.92 -8.79
CA ALA A 109 13.12 13.81 -8.80
C ALA A 109 13.84 12.46 -8.87
N VAL A 110 13.35 11.50 -8.08
CA VAL A 110 13.92 10.15 -8.01
C VAL A 110 13.60 9.40 -9.30
N VAL A 111 14.65 9.03 -10.02
CA VAL A 111 14.56 8.14 -11.18
C VAL A 111 14.18 6.75 -10.70
N GLY A 112 12.98 6.30 -11.10
CA GLY A 112 12.44 4.99 -10.77
C GLY A 112 12.79 3.92 -11.80
N GLY A 113 13.07 4.33 -13.04
CA GLY A 113 13.54 3.44 -14.08
C GLY A 113 13.46 4.05 -15.47
N ARG A 114 13.22 3.21 -16.48
CA ARG A 114 13.32 3.59 -17.89
C ARG A 114 12.35 2.77 -18.74
N ALA A 115 11.60 3.45 -19.60
CA ALA A 115 10.70 2.84 -20.57
C ALA A 115 11.49 2.28 -21.76
N SER A 116 10.82 1.47 -22.59
CA SER A 116 11.42 0.76 -23.73
C SER A 116 11.96 1.68 -24.82
N ASN A 117 11.36 2.87 -24.98
CA ASN A 117 11.84 3.93 -25.86
C ASN A 117 13.06 4.70 -25.28
N GLY A 118 13.54 4.32 -24.11
CA GLY A 118 14.64 4.98 -23.41
C GLY A 118 14.24 6.22 -22.60
N GLU A 119 12.95 6.55 -22.50
CA GLU A 119 12.46 7.64 -21.66
C GLU A 119 12.61 7.32 -20.17
N THR A 120 13.02 8.31 -19.39
CA THR A 120 13.15 8.19 -17.93
C THR A 120 11.78 8.14 -17.27
N LEU A 121 11.59 7.14 -16.40
CA LEU A 121 10.42 7.03 -15.53
C LEU A 121 10.78 7.49 -14.12
N TYR A 122 9.89 8.26 -13.50
CA TYR A 122 10.10 8.79 -12.15
C TYR A 122 9.18 8.10 -11.14
N VAL A 123 9.60 8.11 -9.88
CA VAL A 123 8.76 7.62 -8.78
C VAL A 123 7.70 8.66 -8.46
N GLY A 124 6.44 8.26 -8.53
CA GLY A 124 5.32 9.09 -8.14
C GLY A 124 4.31 8.35 -7.28
N ARG A 125 3.36 9.10 -6.72
CA ARG A 125 2.16 8.54 -6.10
C ARG A 125 0.94 9.38 -6.44
N ALA A 126 -0.23 8.78 -6.46
CA ALA A 126 -1.47 9.48 -6.77
C ALA A 126 -2.65 8.94 -5.96
N LYS A 127 -3.68 9.78 -5.80
CA LYS A 127 -4.91 9.40 -5.11
C LYS A 127 -5.82 8.54 -6.00
N HIS A 128 -6.34 7.44 -5.44
CA HIS A 128 -7.32 6.57 -6.07
C HIS A 128 -8.13 5.84 -5.00
N LEU A 129 -9.46 5.95 -5.04
CA LEU A 129 -10.36 5.33 -4.05
C LEU A 129 -9.92 5.58 -2.59
N HIS A 130 -9.64 6.86 -2.27
CA HIS A 130 -9.14 7.32 -0.97
C HIS A 130 -7.73 6.86 -0.56
N LEU A 131 -7.06 6.07 -1.40
CA LEU A 131 -5.69 5.62 -1.19
C LEU A 131 -4.70 6.53 -1.89
N THR A 132 -3.51 6.67 -1.31
CA THR A 132 -2.35 7.26 -1.99
C THR A 132 -1.44 6.11 -2.43
N ILE A 133 -1.41 5.85 -3.74
CA ILE A 133 -0.78 4.65 -4.32
C ILE A 133 0.51 5.03 -5.05
N PRO A 134 1.66 4.42 -4.72
CA PRO A 134 2.89 4.57 -5.50
C PRO A 134 2.79 3.96 -6.91
N GLY A 135 3.50 4.55 -7.86
CA GLY A 135 3.56 4.09 -9.24
C GLY A 135 4.64 4.80 -10.05
N LYS A 136 4.47 4.81 -11.37
CA LYS A 136 5.42 5.41 -12.33
C LYS A 136 4.87 6.72 -12.88
N ILE A 137 5.70 7.75 -12.96
CA ILE A 137 5.41 8.96 -13.74
C ILE A 137 6.04 8.78 -15.11
N HIS A 138 5.25 9.08 -16.15
CA HIS A 138 5.65 9.03 -17.53
C HIS A 138 5.49 10.44 -18.14
N PRO A 139 6.58 11.23 -18.19
CA PRO A 139 6.51 12.65 -18.56
C PRO A 139 5.85 12.90 -19.93
N SER A 140 6.24 12.16 -20.96
CA SER A 140 5.68 12.31 -22.31
C SER A 140 4.19 11.96 -22.40
N HIS A 141 3.73 11.01 -21.59
CA HIS A 141 2.31 10.65 -21.46
C HIS A 141 1.54 11.62 -20.56
N LYS A 142 2.22 12.59 -19.96
CA LYS A 142 1.66 13.65 -19.12
C LYS A 142 0.88 13.14 -17.89
N CYS A 143 1.27 11.99 -17.34
CA CYS A 143 0.56 11.41 -16.21
C CYS A 143 1.44 10.52 -15.32
N ALA A 144 0.92 10.20 -14.14
CA ALA A 144 1.34 9.07 -13.34
C ALA A 144 0.41 7.88 -13.58
N TYR A 145 0.97 6.68 -13.63
CA TYR A 145 0.25 5.42 -13.67
C TYR A 145 0.38 4.71 -12.34
N ILE A 146 -0.76 4.30 -11.79
CA ILE A 146 -0.85 3.55 -10.52
C ILE A 146 -1.65 2.27 -10.71
N GLY A 147 -1.31 1.24 -9.94
CA GLY A 147 -1.97 -0.07 -9.99
C GLY A 147 -3.05 -0.20 -8.92
N CYS A 148 -4.27 -0.51 -9.34
CA CYS A 148 -5.39 -0.84 -8.44
C CYS A 148 -6.38 -1.77 -9.16
N ASP A 149 -6.87 -2.79 -8.45
CA ASP A 149 -7.80 -3.80 -8.96
C ASP A 149 -7.33 -4.49 -10.24
N ASN A 150 -6.05 -4.88 -10.28
CA ASN A 150 -5.37 -5.51 -11.42
C ASN A 150 -5.34 -4.64 -12.70
N ARG A 151 -5.66 -3.33 -12.59
CA ARG A 151 -5.67 -2.39 -13.71
C ARG A 151 -4.69 -1.25 -13.49
N GLU A 152 -4.17 -0.72 -14.59
CA GLU A 152 -3.39 0.51 -14.61
C GLU A 152 -4.34 1.72 -14.74
N HIS A 153 -4.15 2.72 -13.88
CA HIS A 153 -4.96 3.94 -13.89
C HIS A 153 -4.07 5.15 -14.16
N SER A 154 -4.38 5.90 -15.22
CA SER A 154 -3.73 7.18 -15.52
C SER A 154 -4.24 8.28 -14.60
N LYS A 155 -3.32 9.08 -14.06
CA LYS A 155 -3.58 10.19 -13.15
C LYS A 155 -2.84 11.44 -13.64
N PRO A 156 -3.54 12.50 -14.06
CA PRO A 156 -2.89 13.73 -14.52
C PRO A 156 -2.31 14.55 -13.37
N THR A 157 -2.80 14.36 -12.15
CA THR A 157 -2.32 15.01 -10.91
C THR A 157 -1.73 13.97 -9.97
N TYR A 158 -0.54 14.24 -9.44
CA TYR A 158 0.23 13.28 -8.65
C TYR A 158 1.24 14.02 -7.76
N GLU A 159 1.93 13.29 -6.90
CA GLU A 159 3.12 13.77 -6.20
C GLU A 159 4.35 13.04 -6.72
N VAL A 160 5.46 13.76 -6.89
CA VAL A 160 6.76 13.22 -7.31
C VAL A 160 7.63 13.03 -6.08
N LEU A 161 8.32 11.90 -5.99
CA LEU A 161 9.33 11.69 -4.97
C LEU A 161 10.59 12.47 -5.34
N VAL A 162 11.03 13.36 -4.47
CA VAL A 162 12.18 14.26 -4.68
C VAL A 162 13.18 14.05 -3.56
N ARG A 163 14.47 13.98 -3.92
CA ARG A 163 15.56 13.95 -2.94
C ARG A 163 15.80 15.36 -2.42
N GLN A 164 15.88 15.53 -1.10
CA GLN A 164 16.34 16.78 -0.50
C GLN A 164 17.87 16.80 -0.52
N GLY A 165 18.47 17.73 -1.27
CA GLY A 165 19.88 18.04 -1.10
C GLY A 165 20.14 18.66 0.27
N SER A 166 21.33 18.46 0.84
CA SER A 166 21.81 19.08 2.08
C SER A 166 22.04 20.60 1.98
N SER A 167 21.28 21.31 1.14
CA SER A 167 21.36 22.76 0.95
C SER A 167 20.06 23.43 1.36
N GLY A 168 19.91 23.68 2.67
CA GLY A 168 19.22 24.83 3.27
C GLY A 168 17.81 25.24 2.82
N TRP A 169 17.09 24.45 2.05
CA TRP A 169 15.77 24.82 1.58
C TRP A 169 14.72 24.48 2.64
N VAL A 170 14.25 25.52 3.32
CA VAL A 170 13.08 25.44 4.19
C VAL A 170 11.85 25.46 3.25
N PRO A 171 10.94 24.47 3.30
CA PRO A 171 9.71 24.55 2.54
C PRO A 171 8.96 25.83 2.89
N PRO A 172 8.15 26.42 1.98
CA PRO A 172 7.18 27.43 2.39
C PRO A 172 6.36 26.81 3.51
N THR A 173 6.58 27.31 4.72
CA THR A 173 5.92 26.79 5.90
C THR A 173 4.44 26.98 5.69
N CYS A 174 3.68 25.88 5.60
CA CYS A 174 2.30 25.96 6.03
C CYS A 174 2.36 26.58 7.43
N PRO A 175 1.60 27.66 7.71
CA PRO A 175 1.57 28.24 9.04
C PRO A 175 1.31 27.11 10.04
N PRO A 176 2.00 27.08 11.18
CA PRO A 176 1.84 26.02 12.16
C PRO A 176 0.36 25.97 12.52
N VAL A 177 -0.35 24.97 12.01
CA VAL A 177 -1.62 24.58 12.57
C VAL A 177 -1.20 23.97 13.89
N ASN A 178 -1.28 24.76 14.97
CA ASN A 178 -1.33 24.21 16.31
C ASN A 178 -2.34 23.06 16.24
N PRO A 179 -1.92 21.79 16.44
CA PRO A 179 -2.89 20.73 16.54
C PRO A 179 -3.85 21.16 17.66
N PRO A 180 -5.16 21.25 17.42
CA PRO A 180 -6.07 21.45 18.52
C PRO A 180 -5.77 20.32 19.50
N ILE A 181 -5.44 20.71 20.74
CA ILE A 181 -5.36 19.82 21.88
C ILE A 181 -6.80 19.38 22.14
N HIS A 182 -7.30 18.49 21.30
CA HIS A 182 -8.45 17.70 21.63
C HIS A 182 -7.93 16.56 22.50
N PRO A 183 -8.36 16.45 23.77
CA PRO A 183 -8.24 15.17 24.45
C PRO A 183 -8.82 14.08 23.54
N PRO A 184 -8.33 12.83 23.60
CA PRO A 184 -8.89 11.75 22.82
C PRO A 184 -10.41 11.77 23.00
N ILE A 185 -11.13 12.01 21.90
CA ILE A 185 -12.59 11.91 21.90
C ILE A 185 -12.86 10.46 22.29
N GLY A 186 -13.33 10.27 23.53
CA GLY A 186 -13.45 8.98 24.16
C GLY A 186 -14.31 8.03 23.35
N GLY A 187 -13.68 6.97 22.85
CA GLY A 187 -14.33 5.68 22.63
C GLY A 187 -13.91 4.74 23.77
N PRO A 188 -14.78 3.85 24.25
CA PRO A 188 -14.52 3.06 25.46
C PRO A 188 -13.28 2.18 25.28
N SER A 189 -12.44 2.20 26.32
CA SER A 189 -11.11 1.58 26.44
C SER A 189 -11.14 0.05 26.57
N ASN A 190 -12.07 -0.63 25.89
CA ASN A 190 -12.27 -2.07 26.06
C ASN A 190 -12.61 -2.86 24.79
N ALA A 191 -12.59 -2.25 23.61
CA ALA A 191 -12.79 -2.94 22.33
C ALA A 191 -11.44 -3.13 21.60
N GLN A 192 -11.19 -4.34 21.10
CA GLN A 192 -9.97 -4.71 20.38
C GLN A 192 -10.30 -5.51 19.12
N TRP A 193 -9.46 -5.40 18.09
CA TRP A 193 -9.55 -6.25 16.91
C TRP A 193 -8.69 -7.50 17.13
N VAL A 194 -9.27 -8.69 16.94
CA VAL A 194 -8.59 -9.98 17.10
C VAL A 194 -8.52 -10.68 15.76
N HIS A 195 -7.33 -11.13 15.40
CA HIS A 195 -7.10 -11.88 14.17
C HIS A 195 -7.73 -13.29 14.27
N PHE A 196 -8.55 -13.64 13.28
CA PHE A 196 -9.22 -14.92 13.17
C PHE A 196 -8.82 -15.62 11.87
N TYR A 197 -8.44 -16.89 11.98
CA TYR A 197 -8.06 -17.76 10.87
C TYR A 197 -8.95 -19.01 10.86
N PRO A 198 -9.20 -19.63 9.69
CA PRO A 198 -10.01 -20.86 9.60
C PRO A 198 -9.52 -21.95 10.54
N GLY A 199 -10.41 -22.44 11.41
CA GLY A 199 -10.10 -23.47 12.43
C GLY A 199 -9.65 -22.93 13.79
N ALA A 200 -9.46 -21.61 13.96
CA ALA A 200 -9.27 -21.01 15.27
C ALA A 200 -10.56 -21.09 16.12
N PRO A 201 -10.47 -21.20 17.46
CA PRO A 201 -11.64 -21.09 18.33
C PRO A 201 -12.23 -19.67 18.23
N TRP A 202 -13.56 -19.59 18.04
CA TRP A 202 -14.24 -18.31 17.92
C TRP A 202 -14.21 -17.51 19.23
N PRO A 203 -13.88 -16.20 19.22
CA PRO A 203 -13.88 -15.38 20.42
C PRO A 203 -15.30 -15.21 20.98
N GLY A 204 -15.53 -15.66 22.22
CA GLY A 204 -16.83 -15.61 22.88
C GLY A 204 -17.34 -14.19 23.19
N ASN A 205 -16.46 -13.19 23.16
CA ASN A 205 -16.72 -11.77 23.38
C ASN A 205 -16.74 -10.96 22.07
N ALA A 206 -16.95 -11.62 20.93
CA ALA A 206 -17.12 -10.95 19.64
C ALA A 206 -18.36 -10.05 19.63
N VAL A 207 -18.20 -8.84 19.08
CA VAL A 207 -19.26 -7.84 18.99
C VAL A 207 -20.24 -8.22 17.89
N ILE A 208 -21.52 -8.35 18.25
CA ILE A 208 -22.62 -8.61 17.31
C ILE A 208 -22.99 -7.29 16.64
N GLY A 209 -22.84 -7.22 15.33
CA GLY A 209 -23.24 -6.07 14.49
C GLY A 209 -24.67 -6.19 13.94
N GLY A 210 -25.27 -7.39 13.97
CA GLY A 210 -26.62 -7.61 13.48
C GLY A 210 -27.17 -8.99 13.82
N VAL A 211 -28.50 -9.13 13.82
CA VAL A 211 -29.21 -10.39 14.06
C VAL A 211 -30.25 -10.57 12.97
N TYR A 212 -30.32 -11.76 12.39
CA TYR A 212 -31.34 -12.11 11.40
C TYR A 212 -31.93 -13.49 11.68
N ARG A 213 -33.07 -13.78 11.05
CA ARG A 213 -33.76 -15.07 11.17
C ARG A 213 -33.69 -15.82 9.87
N GLU A 214 -33.22 -17.06 9.92
CA GLU A 214 -33.16 -17.97 8.78
C GLU A 214 -33.67 -19.34 9.24
N GLY A 215 -34.70 -19.87 8.58
CA GLY A 215 -35.33 -21.13 8.99
C GLY A 215 -35.90 -21.12 10.43
N GLY A 216 -36.29 -19.95 10.94
CA GLY A 216 -36.79 -19.78 12.30
C GLY A 216 -35.72 -19.68 13.41
N GLN A 217 -34.44 -19.91 13.08
CA GLN A 217 -33.34 -19.76 14.03
C GLN A 217 -32.70 -18.36 13.95
N ARG A 218 -32.30 -17.83 15.11
CA ARG A 218 -31.56 -16.55 15.20
C ARG A 218 -30.10 -16.79 14.83
N LYS A 219 -29.62 -16.04 13.85
CA LYS A 219 -28.21 -16.03 13.44
C LYS A 219 -27.62 -14.64 13.71
N HIS A 220 -26.34 -14.63 14.11
CA HIS A 220 -25.61 -13.42 14.50
C HIS A 220 -24.57 -13.07 13.43
N GLN A 221 -24.56 -11.80 13.03
CA GLN A 221 -23.51 -11.20 12.22
C GLN A 221 -22.56 -10.47 13.16
N TYR A 222 -21.27 -10.78 13.09
CA TYR A 222 -20.25 -10.18 13.94
C TYR A 222 -19.51 -9.09 13.19
N VAL A 223 -19.19 -8.00 13.88
CA VAL A 223 -18.42 -6.89 13.31
C VAL A 223 -17.02 -7.40 12.98
N ALA A 224 -16.67 -7.37 11.70
CA ALA A 224 -15.40 -7.85 11.21
C ALA A 224 -14.77 -6.81 10.29
N ARG A 225 -13.47 -6.89 10.12
CA ARG A 225 -12.74 -6.15 9.08
C ARG A 225 -11.73 -7.06 8.41
N LYS A 226 -11.44 -6.76 7.16
CA LYS A 226 -10.41 -7.46 6.41
C LYS A 226 -9.61 -6.47 5.62
N THR A 227 -8.30 -6.67 5.62
CA THR A 227 -7.43 -5.89 4.78
C THR A 227 -7.38 -6.49 3.38
N TYR A 228 -7.57 -5.63 2.40
CA TYR A 228 -7.36 -5.97 1.00
C TYR A 228 -6.59 -4.85 0.32
N LEU A 229 -5.43 -5.19 -0.26
CA LEU A 229 -4.62 -4.30 -1.09
C LEU A 229 -4.35 -2.90 -0.47
N SER A 230 -4.02 -2.86 0.83
CA SER A 230 -3.77 -1.62 1.60
C SER A 230 -5.01 -0.84 2.05
N SER A 231 -6.21 -1.43 1.97
CA SER A 231 -7.45 -0.88 2.52
C SER A 231 -7.99 -1.77 3.63
N VAL A 232 -8.49 -1.16 4.71
CA VAL A 232 -9.32 -1.87 5.70
C VAL A 232 -10.76 -1.84 5.22
N ILE A 233 -11.29 -3.00 4.86
CA ILE A 233 -12.69 -3.18 4.51
C ILE A 233 -13.41 -3.63 5.78
N VAL A 234 -14.33 -2.81 6.28
CA VAL A 234 -15.23 -3.21 7.36
C VAL A 234 -16.42 -3.97 6.77
N GLY A 235 -16.88 -4.99 7.48
CA GLY A 235 -17.92 -5.89 7.04
C GLY A 235 -18.43 -6.75 8.19
N TYR A 236 -18.94 -7.94 7.86
CA TYR A 236 -19.41 -8.89 8.86
C TYR A 236 -18.94 -10.31 8.57
N ALA A 237 -18.89 -11.13 9.62
CA ALA A 237 -18.54 -12.55 9.54
C ALA A 237 -19.48 -13.40 10.39
N TYR A 238 -19.46 -14.72 10.15
CA TYR A 238 -20.18 -15.73 10.93
C TYR A 238 -19.18 -16.61 11.68
N GLN A 239 -19.62 -17.23 12.79
CA GLN A 239 -18.80 -18.08 13.66
C GLN A 239 -18.04 -19.22 12.95
N ASN A 240 -18.46 -19.60 11.73
CA ASN A 240 -17.83 -20.60 10.87
C ASN A 240 -17.97 -20.24 9.37
N GLY A 241 -18.05 -18.96 9.04
CA GLY A 241 -18.33 -18.50 7.68
C GLY A 241 -17.29 -17.50 7.15
N PRO A 242 -17.34 -17.21 5.84
CA PRO A 242 -16.40 -16.27 5.22
C PRO A 242 -16.69 -14.83 5.66
N PHE A 243 -15.75 -13.94 5.36
CA PHE A 243 -15.91 -12.51 5.55
C PHE A 243 -16.69 -11.88 4.39
N TYR A 244 -17.70 -11.09 4.72
CA TYR A 244 -18.51 -10.31 3.78
C TYR A 244 -18.22 -8.83 3.96
N GLY A 245 -17.87 -8.11 2.89
CA GLY A 245 -17.54 -6.69 2.97
C GLY A 245 -17.74 -5.93 1.67
N GLY A 246 -17.44 -4.62 1.69
CA GLY A 246 -17.52 -3.73 0.52
C GLY A 246 -18.94 -3.20 0.22
N LEU A 247 -19.04 -2.29 -0.77
CA LEU A 247 -20.25 -1.51 -1.07
C LEU A 247 -21.50 -2.33 -1.43
N HIS A 248 -21.37 -3.62 -1.72
CA HIS A 248 -22.49 -4.50 -2.13
C HIS A 248 -22.58 -5.81 -1.33
N GLY A 249 -21.87 -5.95 -0.20
CA GLY A 249 -21.97 -7.15 0.66
C GLY A 249 -21.56 -8.46 -0.02
N LYS A 250 -20.69 -8.40 -1.03
CA LYS A 250 -20.16 -9.61 -1.68
C LYS A 250 -19.14 -10.30 -0.77
N GLU A 251 -19.05 -11.62 -0.90
CA GLU A 251 -17.93 -12.38 -0.32
C GLU A 251 -16.62 -11.87 -0.94
N ILE A 252 -15.74 -11.32 -0.10
CA ILE A 252 -14.48 -10.76 -0.58
C ILE A 252 -13.37 -11.82 -0.51
N SER A 253 -13.47 -12.81 0.39
CA SER A 253 -12.53 -13.95 0.50
C SER A 253 -12.85 -14.83 1.71
N SER A 254 -12.64 -16.14 1.58
CA SER A 254 -12.72 -17.16 2.64
C SER A 254 -11.48 -17.28 3.55
N GLY A 255 -10.47 -16.40 3.39
CA GLY A 255 -9.25 -16.39 4.22
C GLY A 255 -9.36 -15.54 5.48
N ASP A 256 -8.25 -15.39 6.20
CA ASP A 256 -8.13 -14.68 7.49
C ASP A 256 -8.74 -13.26 7.49
N PHE A 257 -9.30 -12.85 8.64
CA PHE A 257 -9.90 -11.53 8.90
C PHE A 257 -9.80 -11.18 10.38
N GLU A 258 -10.13 -9.95 10.76
CA GLU A 258 -10.17 -9.52 12.16
C GLU A 258 -11.61 -9.35 12.64
N VAL A 259 -11.90 -9.82 13.85
CA VAL A 259 -13.20 -9.67 14.52
C VAL A 259 -13.07 -8.66 15.63
N LEU A 260 -14.03 -7.76 15.76
CA LEU A 260 -14.09 -6.85 16.89
C LEU A 260 -14.54 -7.62 18.13
N VAL A 261 -13.74 -7.57 19.20
CA VAL A 261 -14.06 -8.13 20.51
C VAL A 261 -14.14 -7.02 21.55
N GLN A 262 -14.92 -7.20 22.60
CA GLN A 262 -15.03 -6.23 23.68
C GLN A 262 -14.93 -6.91 25.05
N ASN A 263 -14.03 -6.43 25.91
CA ASN A 263 -13.85 -6.97 27.26
C ASN A 263 -14.71 -6.20 28.28
N GLY A 264 -15.67 -6.90 28.87
CA GLY A 264 -16.63 -6.35 29.83
C GLY A 264 -18.04 -6.80 29.49
N ASN A 265 -18.87 -6.96 30.51
CA ASN A 265 -20.25 -7.42 30.37
C ASN A 265 -21.03 -6.51 29.42
N VAL A 266 -21.32 -7.00 28.22
CA VAL A 266 -22.51 -6.54 27.48
C VAL A 266 -23.60 -7.55 27.81
N PHE A 267 -24.27 -7.35 28.94
CA PHE A 267 -25.49 -8.07 29.27
C PHE A 267 -26.72 -7.26 28.78
N PRO A 268 -27.88 -7.92 28.65
CA PRO A 268 -28.78 -7.84 27.51
C PRO A 268 -29.71 -6.64 27.59
N HIS A 269 -30.27 -6.23 26.46
CA HIS A 269 -31.60 -5.64 26.47
C HIS A 269 -32.40 -6.09 25.25
N ASP A 270 -33.40 -6.92 25.54
CA ASP A 270 -34.60 -7.06 24.74
C ASP A 270 -35.26 -5.67 24.58
N GLY A 271 -35.80 -5.40 23.38
CA GLY A 271 -36.48 -4.15 22.98
C GLY A 271 -35.61 -3.35 22.00
N PHE A 272 -35.94 -3.22 20.72
CA PHE A 272 -37.24 -3.04 20.07
C PHE A 272 -37.36 -3.86 18.78
#